data_AF-A0A1Y1Y9W6-F1
#
_entry.id   AF-A0A1Y1Y9W6-F1
#
_cell.length_a   1.000
_cell.length_b   1.000
_cell.length_c   1.000
_cell.angle_alpha   90.00
_cell.angle_beta   90.00
_cell.angle_gamma   90.00
#
_symmetry.space_group_name_H-M   'P 1'
#
loop_
_entity.id
_entity.type
_entity.pdbx_description
1 polymer ?
#
loop_
_entity_poly.entity_id
_entity_poly.type
_entity_poly.pdbx_seq_one_letter_code
_entity_poly.pdbx_strand_id
1 'polypeptide(L)'
;MTNPSEIFYVIRASLIQDSGQEIWRSAVIPGSFSLLQLHVVLQDLFGWRETGCSFHYFSLAASQKPGKIPGNETSHRRQDRTPEIIYQTIFLEECDGWVKQIGPGMYIEHTHPHNPTPVFTANHKALMVDDELTTRVLCEERLYQMHHVFSESTKLLYEFDHGLDVFPTLRVVLQYEQTISPTIEEYPADCHLFPIVLNGEGVLTTPFEKQETFQLSAVQRLLNNTHLEHREGCIKKCYLCHRFEYDCPKSSSQCAQYTAEACCAYCIYNPELQHEEPYDEIISSLAWEYGLNSLRSERARFLRALAGGDTSFKCDWVENDGRPCVFCFDGYPELK
;
A
#
# COMPACT_ATOMS: atom_id res chain seq x y z
N MET A 1 -5.90 6.34 26.00
CA MET A 1 -5.75 7.79 26.24
C MET A 1 -5.32 8.40 24.93
N THR A 2 -6.17 9.20 24.30
CA THR A 2 -5.84 9.92 23.06
C THR A 2 -4.85 11.04 23.38
N ASN A 3 -3.83 11.21 22.54
CA ASN A 3 -2.89 12.31 22.67
C ASN A 3 -3.66 13.64 22.54
N PRO A 4 -3.57 14.60 23.48
CA PRO A 4 -4.29 15.88 23.39
C PRO A 4 -3.86 16.73 22.19
N SER A 5 -2.74 16.40 21.53
CA SER A 5 -2.33 17.00 20.26
C SER A 5 -2.69 16.17 19.03
N GLU A 6 -3.49 15.11 19.19
CA GLU A 6 -3.91 14.25 18.08
C GLU A 6 -4.77 15.04 17.11
N ILE A 7 -4.37 15.02 15.83
CA ILE A 7 -5.13 15.59 14.73
C ILE A 7 -6.03 14.50 14.16
N PHE A 8 -7.27 14.83 13.80
CA PHE A 8 -8.19 13.87 13.18
C PHE A 8 -8.53 14.27 11.74
N TYR A 9 -8.63 13.28 10.87
CA TYR A 9 -8.94 13.43 9.45
C TYR A 9 -10.36 12.96 9.18
N VAL A 10 -11.15 13.79 8.52
CA VAL A 10 -12.45 13.39 7.97
C VAL A 10 -12.22 12.89 6.55
N ILE A 11 -12.46 11.60 6.34
CA ILE A 11 -12.27 10.92 5.06
C ILE A 11 -13.61 10.41 4.55
N ARG A 12 -13.92 10.74 3.30
CA ARG A 12 -15.01 10.13 2.55
C ARG A 12 -14.45 9.06 1.61
N ALA A 13 -14.89 7.83 1.79
CA ALA A 13 -14.57 6.69 0.94
C ALA A 13 -15.73 6.43 -0.02
N SER A 14 -15.48 6.52 -1.33
CA SER A 14 -16.49 6.38 -2.39
C SER A 14 -16.14 5.25 -3.35
N LEU A 15 -17.02 4.26 -3.46
CA LEU A 15 -16.97 3.15 -4.41
C LEU A 15 -17.99 3.40 -5.52
N ILE A 16 -17.54 3.43 -6.78
CA ILE A 16 -18.43 3.57 -7.95
C ILE A 16 -18.63 2.18 -8.56
N GLN A 17 -19.88 1.72 -8.60
CA GLN A 17 -20.23 0.44 -9.23
C GLN A 17 -20.32 0.57 -10.76
N ASP A 18 -20.27 -0.55 -11.48
CA ASP A 18 -20.44 -0.60 -12.94
C ASP A 18 -21.78 0.01 -13.42
N SER A 19 -22.80 -0.01 -12.56
CA SER A 19 -24.09 0.62 -12.80
C SER A 19 -24.05 2.16 -12.76
N GLY A 20 -22.92 2.76 -12.34
CA GLY A 20 -22.77 4.18 -12.06
C GLY A 20 -23.29 4.61 -10.69
N GLN A 21 -23.82 3.69 -9.89
CA GLN A 21 -24.25 3.98 -8.53
C GLN A 21 -23.04 4.15 -7.59
N GLU A 22 -23.04 5.24 -6.82
CA GLU A 22 -22.03 5.49 -5.78
C GLU A 22 -22.49 4.87 -4.45
N ILE A 23 -21.57 4.13 -3.81
CA ILE A 23 -21.67 3.71 -2.42
C ILE A 23 -20.59 4.45 -1.67
N TRP A 24 -20.96 5.18 -0.62
CA TRP A 24 -20.00 6.00 0.11
C TRP A 24 -20.15 5.91 1.63
N ARG A 25 -19.03 6.08 2.33
CA ARG A 25 -18.93 6.09 3.79
C ARG A 25 -18.02 7.25 4.20
N SER A 26 -18.36 7.97 5.27
CA SER A 26 -17.50 9.02 5.84
C SER A 26 -17.17 8.70 7.28
N ALA A 27 -15.90 8.88 7.65
CA ALA A 27 -15.39 8.56 8.98
C ALA A 27 -14.31 9.54 9.45
N VAL A 28 -14.21 9.71 10.76
CA VAL A 28 -13.15 10.42 11.47
C VAL A 28 -12.06 9.42 11.84
N ILE A 29 -10.86 9.65 11.32
CA ILE A 29 -9.69 8.78 11.49
C ILE A 29 -8.60 9.55 12.24
N PRO A 30 -7.95 8.96 13.26
CA PRO A 30 -6.79 9.58 13.90
C PRO A 30 -5.64 9.78 12.90
N GLY A 31 -4.97 10.93 12.96
CA GLY A 31 -3.86 11.27 12.08
C GLY A 31 -2.63 10.38 12.28
N SER A 32 -2.51 9.79 13.47
CA SER A 32 -1.51 8.79 13.83
C SER A 32 -1.78 7.40 13.24
N PHE A 33 -2.96 7.14 12.65
CA PHE A 33 -3.20 5.86 12.00
C PHE A 33 -2.29 5.70 10.79
N SER A 34 -1.63 4.55 10.71
CA SER A 34 -0.95 4.11 9.49
C SER A 34 -1.96 3.73 8.40
N LEU A 35 -1.50 3.64 7.16
CA LEU A 35 -2.33 3.21 6.04
C LEU A 35 -2.81 1.75 6.20
N LEU A 36 -2.03 0.87 6.86
CA LEU A 36 -2.53 -0.47 7.23
C LEU A 36 -3.72 -0.41 8.18
N GLN A 37 -3.71 0.54 9.12
CA GLN A 37 -4.86 0.72 10.01
C GLN A 37 -6.06 1.27 9.24
N LEU A 38 -5.84 2.22 8.31
CA LEU A 38 -6.88 2.74 7.42
C LEU A 38 -7.49 1.64 6.55
N HIS A 39 -6.67 0.72 6.01
CA HIS A 39 -7.13 -0.46 5.29
C HIS A 39 -8.17 -1.24 6.12
N VAL A 40 -7.84 -1.58 7.36
CA VAL A 40 -8.79 -2.27 8.27
C VAL A 40 -10.06 -1.45 8.49
N VAL A 41 -9.96 -0.12 8.63
CA VAL A 41 -11.14 0.75 8.71
C VAL A 41 -12.01 0.62 7.47
N LEU A 42 -11.43 0.67 6.27
CA LEU A 42 -12.17 0.55 5.01
C LEU A 42 -12.88 -0.79 4.90
N GLN A 43 -12.22 -1.88 5.30
CA GLN A 43 -12.85 -3.18 5.31
C GLN A 43 -14.08 -3.21 6.21
N ASP A 44 -14.01 -2.63 7.40
CA ASP A 44 -15.15 -2.60 8.32
C ASP A 44 -16.25 -1.64 7.84
N LEU A 45 -15.91 -0.49 7.25
CA LEU A 45 -16.86 0.47 6.67
C LEU A 45 -17.69 -0.13 5.53
N PHE A 46 -17.07 -1.01 4.73
CA PHE A 46 -17.71 -1.70 3.62
C PHE A 46 -18.11 -3.16 3.98
N GLY A 47 -17.90 -3.64 5.19
CA GLY A 47 -18.22 -5.03 5.56
C GLY A 47 -17.46 -6.07 4.72
N TRP A 48 -16.27 -5.72 4.24
CA TRP A 48 -15.39 -6.61 3.51
C TRP A 48 -14.68 -7.58 4.44
N ARG A 49 -14.31 -8.72 3.85
CA ARG A 49 -13.51 -9.77 4.48
C ARG A 49 -12.34 -10.08 3.55
N GLU A 50 -11.17 -10.20 4.14
CA GLU A 50 -10.00 -10.78 3.49
C GLU A 50 -10.08 -12.29 3.46
N THR A 51 -9.38 -12.84 2.48
CA THR A 51 -8.96 -14.23 2.41
C THR A 51 -7.43 -14.26 2.37
N GLY A 52 -6.81 -15.42 2.52
CA GLY A 52 -5.35 -15.54 2.40
C GLY A 52 -4.79 -15.19 1.02
N CYS A 53 -5.65 -14.98 0.01
CA CYS A 53 -5.27 -14.53 -1.33
C CYS A 53 -5.67 -13.07 -1.61
N SER A 54 -6.19 -12.35 -0.61
CA SER A 54 -6.55 -10.94 -0.79
C SER A 54 -5.30 -10.08 -0.96
N PHE A 55 -5.43 -9.03 -1.78
CA PHE A 55 -4.41 -8.00 -1.88
C PHE A 55 -5.06 -6.63 -1.86
N HIS A 56 -4.34 -5.64 -1.34
CA HIS A 56 -4.74 -4.24 -1.42
C HIS A 56 -3.53 -3.35 -1.61
N TYR A 57 -3.78 -2.15 -2.12
CA TYR A 57 -2.80 -1.09 -2.09
C TYR A 57 -3.49 0.27 -2.18
N PHE A 58 -2.77 1.30 -1.75
CA PHE A 58 -3.13 2.68 -2.00
C PHE A 58 -2.24 3.29 -3.07
N SER A 59 -2.78 4.16 -3.91
CA SER A 59 -2.00 4.93 -4.88
C SER A 59 -2.48 6.36 -4.92
N LEU A 60 -1.58 7.31 -5.19
CA LEU A 60 -1.98 8.70 -5.39
C LEU A 60 -2.91 8.79 -6.62
N ALA A 61 -4.06 9.44 -6.47
CA ALA A 61 -4.92 9.70 -7.61
C ALA A 61 -4.14 10.57 -8.61
N ALA A 62 -3.99 10.11 -9.86
CA ALA A 62 -3.29 10.88 -10.88
C ALA A 62 -3.86 12.30 -10.91
N SER A 63 -3.00 13.29 -10.63
CA SER A 63 -3.38 14.71 -10.69
C SER A 63 -3.81 15.00 -12.12
N GLN A 64 -5.13 14.93 -12.39
CA GLN A 64 -5.67 15.36 -13.67
C GLN A 64 -5.35 16.84 -13.80
N LYS A 65 -4.30 17.18 -14.55
CA LYS A 65 -4.03 18.55 -14.93
C LYS A 65 -5.31 19.07 -15.60
N PRO A 66 -5.96 20.12 -15.07
CA PRO A 66 -7.19 20.62 -15.65
C PRO A 66 -6.85 21.18 -17.04
N GLY A 67 -7.37 20.56 -18.11
CA GLY A 67 -7.26 21.14 -19.45
C GLY A 67 -7.13 20.20 -20.65
N LYS A 68 -7.03 18.87 -20.50
CA LYS A 68 -7.01 17.98 -21.69
C LYS A 68 -8.44 17.55 -22.08
N ILE A 69 -8.94 18.21 -23.12
CA ILE A 69 -10.16 17.86 -23.84
C ILE A 69 -9.99 16.42 -24.42
N PRO A 70 -10.97 15.52 -24.25
CA PRO A 70 -10.89 14.18 -24.81
C PRO A 70 -11.19 14.25 -26.32
N GLY A 71 -10.14 14.31 -27.13
CA GLY A 71 -10.24 14.24 -28.58
C GLY A 71 -8.88 14.48 -29.23
N ASN A 72 -8.34 13.44 -29.88
CA ASN A 72 -7.03 13.37 -30.57
C ASN A 72 -5.78 13.31 -29.67
N GLU A 73 -5.37 12.09 -29.29
CA GLU A 73 -3.98 11.83 -28.86
C GLU A 73 -3.39 10.61 -29.58
N THR A 74 -3.11 10.71 -30.89
CA THR A 74 -1.88 10.13 -31.43
C THR A 74 -0.74 11.11 -31.16
N SER A 75 -0.41 11.27 -29.88
CA SER A 75 0.83 11.89 -29.47
C SER A 75 1.60 10.84 -28.71
N HIS A 76 2.74 10.44 -29.27
CA HIS A 76 3.70 9.58 -28.62
C HIS A 76 4.02 10.17 -27.25
N ARG A 77 3.45 9.55 -26.22
CA ARG A 77 3.56 9.91 -24.80
C ARG A 77 5.03 10.03 -24.45
N ARG A 78 5.52 11.26 -24.27
CA ARG A 78 6.51 11.50 -23.22
C ARG A 78 5.78 11.13 -21.92
N GLN A 79 6.04 9.94 -21.39
CA GLN A 79 5.58 9.57 -20.05
C GLN A 79 6.02 10.69 -19.11
N ASP A 80 5.04 11.32 -18.47
CA ASP A 80 5.28 12.30 -17.40
C ASP A 80 6.22 11.63 -16.38
N ARG A 81 7.27 12.35 -15.98
CA ARG A 81 8.41 11.86 -15.18
C ARG A 81 8.07 11.49 -13.73
N THR A 82 6.80 11.38 -13.39
CA THR A 82 6.36 11.10 -12.02
C THR A 82 6.22 9.59 -11.84
N PRO A 83 6.94 8.96 -10.89
CA PRO A 83 6.77 7.54 -10.64
C PRO A 83 5.35 7.25 -10.17
N GLU A 84 4.87 6.05 -10.49
CA GLU A 84 3.72 5.49 -9.80
C GLU A 84 4.15 5.19 -8.35
N ILE A 85 3.45 5.77 -7.38
CA ILE A 85 3.70 5.55 -5.94
C ILE A 85 2.57 4.68 -5.40
N ILE A 86 2.95 3.53 -4.86
CA ILE A 86 2.06 2.52 -4.29
C ILE A 86 2.39 2.35 -2.81
N TYR A 87 1.39 2.38 -1.95
CA TYR A 87 1.50 2.07 -0.53
C TYR A 87 0.84 0.73 -0.25
N GLN A 88 1.61 -0.23 0.26
CA GLN A 88 1.13 -1.57 0.64
C GLN A 88 2.02 -2.17 1.71
N THR A 89 1.61 -3.26 2.34
CA THR A 89 2.51 -4.04 3.20
C THR A 89 3.53 -4.74 2.32
N ILE A 90 4.82 -4.51 2.55
CA ILE A 90 5.88 -5.03 1.69
C ILE A 90 6.50 -6.28 2.32
N PHE A 91 6.37 -7.40 1.61
CA PHE A 91 7.15 -8.62 1.77
C PHE A 91 8.04 -8.77 0.54
N LEU A 92 9.35 -8.64 0.68
CA LEU A 92 10.29 -8.57 -0.46
C LEU A 92 10.25 -9.84 -1.30
N GLU A 93 9.96 -10.97 -0.67
CA GLU A 93 9.78 -12.28 -1.28
C GLU A 93 8.48 -12.43 -2.08
N GLU A 94 7.48 -11.55 -1.86
CA GLU A 94 6.18 -11.56 -2.54
C GLU A 94 6.06 -10.47 -3.63
N CYS A 95 7.08 -9.62 -3.82
CA CYS A 95 7.07 -8.63 -4.88
C CYS A 95 7.15 -9.28 -6.28
N ASP A 96 6.40 -8.73 -7.23
CA ASP A 96 6.35 -9.19 -8.63
C ASP A 96 7.70 -8.97 -9.33
N GLY A 97 8.40 -7.90 -8.95
CA GLY A 97 9.69 -7.50 -9.51
C GLY A 97 10.85 -7.55 -8.52
N TRP A 98 11.99 -7.06 -8.99
CA TRP A 98 13.18 -6.84 -8.17
C TRP A 98 12.99 -5.56 -7.40
N VAL A 99 13.44 -5.57 -6.15
CA VAL A 99 13.27 -4.45 -5.23
C VAL A 99 14.62 -3.89 -4.83
N LYS A 100 14.71 -2.56 -4.84
CA LYS A 100 15.84 -1.83 -4.28
C LYS A 100 15.37 -0.88 -3.22
N GLN A 101 15.84 -1.07 -1.99
CA GLN A 101 15.59 -0.11 -0.93
C GLN A 101 16.30 1.22 -1.26
N ILE A 102 15.54 2.32 -1.18
CA ILE A 102 16.01 3.69 -1.39
C ILE A 102 15.79 4.57 -0.17
N GLY A 103 15.03 4.10 0.82
CA GLY A 103 14.82 4.76 2.11
C GLY A 103 14.12 3.86 3.13
N PRO A 104 13.88 4.37 4.36
CA PRO A 104 13.05 3.72 5.37
C PRO A 104 11.67 3.41 4.79
N GLY A 105 11.31 2.13 4.77
CA GLY A 105 10.10 1.62 4.10
C GLY A 105 9.86 2.08 2.66
N MET A 106 10.87 2.52 1.91
CA MET A 106 10.71 3.00 0.53
C MET A 106 11.61 2.20 -0.41
N TYR A 107 11.00 1.65 -1.47
CA TYR A 107 11.63 0.77 -2.43
C TYR A 107 11.32 1.18 -3.86
N ILE A 108 12.26 0.93 -4.76
CA ILE A 108 11.99 0.89 -6.20
C ILE A 108 11.75 -0.56 -6.56
N GLU A 109 10.55 -0.88 -7.01
CA GLU A 109 10.29 -2.15 -7.67
C GLU A 109 10.48 -1.98 -9.18
N HIS A 110 11.22 -2.89 -9.79
CA HIS A 110 11.62 -2.78 -11.18
C HIS A 110 11.74 -4.14 -11.87
N THR A 111 11.64 -4.14 -13.19
CA THR A 111 12.00 -5.32 -14.00
C THR A 111 13.49 -5.62 -13.91
N HIS A 112 13.89 -6.86 -14.16
CA HIS A 112 15.28 -7.23 -14.05
C HIS A 112 16.14 -6.37 -14.99
N PRO A 113 17.28 -5.82 -14.54
CA PRO A 113 18.14 -4.99 -15.39
C PRO A 113 18.56 -5.67 -16.70
N HIS A 114 18.65 -7.00 -16.71
CA HIS A 114 19.00 -7.81 -17.87
C HIS A 114 17.80 -8.32 -18.68
N ASN A 115 16.59 -8.30 -18.11
CA ASN A 115 15.36 -8.73 -18.79
C ASN A 115 14.20 -7.76 -18.44
N PRO A 116 14.00 -6.70 -19.24
CA PRO A 116 13.07 -5.62 -18.93
C PRO A 116 11.60 -5.97 -19.22
N THR A 117 11.27 -7.22 -19.57
CA THR A 117 9.89 -7.64 -19.83
C THR A 117 9.00 -7.24 -18.65
N PRO A 118 7.82 -6.62 -18.88
CA PRO A 118 6.97 -6.15 -17.79
C PRO A 118 6.52 -7.33 -16.93
N VAL A 119 6.79 -7.28 -15.62
CA VAL A 119 6.35 -8.30 -14.66
C VAL A 119 5.21 -7.81 -13.75
N PHE A 120 4.81 -6.53 -13.80
CA PHE A 120 3.76 -6.05 -12.90
C PHE A 120 2.37 -6.53 -13.33
N THR A 121 1.75 -7.36 -12.49
CA THR A 121 0.55 -8.12 -12.81
C THR A 121 -0.73 -7.27 -12.93
N ALA A 122 -1.66 -7.79 -13.76
CA ALA A 122 -3.06 -7.45 -14.00
C ALA A 122 -3.48 -6.10 -14.65
N ASN A 123 -2.97 -4.93 -14.24
CA ASN A 123 -3.57 -3.65 -14.67
C ASN A 123 -2.73 -2.77 -15.62
N HIS A 124 -1.45 -3.09 -15.85
CA HIS A 124 -0.59 -2.30 -16.73
C HIS A 124 -0.49 -2.87 -18.16
N LYS A 125 -1.57 -2.70 -18.94
CA LYS A 125 -1.54 -2.89 -20.42
C LYS A 125 -0.86 -1.72 -21.14
N ALA A 126 0.26 -1.22 -20.62
CA ALA A 126 1.09 -0.29 -21.36
C ALA A 126 2.08 -1.11 -22.20
N LEU A 127 1.99 -0.97 -23.53
CA LEU A 127 3.04 -1.38 -24.46
C LEU A 127 4.34 -0.66 -24.08
N MET A 128 5.13 -1.28 -23.22
CA MET A 128 6.50 -0.88 -22.96
C MET A 128 7.33 -1.24 -24.20
N VAL A 129 8.16 -0.31 -24.65
CA VAL A 129 9.18 -0.58 -25.66
C VAL A 129 10.27 -1.40 -24.98
N ASP A 130 10.80 -2.44 -25.63
CA ASP A 130 11.72 -3.46 -25.08
C ASP A 130 12.98 -2.93 -24.36
N ASP A 131 13.26 -1.62 -24.38
CA ASP A 131 14.49 -1.02 -23.88
C ASP A 131 14.39 -0.31 -22.52
N GLU A 132 13.19 -0.03 -21.99
CA GLU A 132 13.03 0.73 -20.73
C GLU A 132 12.69 -0.16 -19.53
N LEU A 133 13.35 0.07 -18.39
CA LEU A 133 12.98 -0.58 -17.14
C LEU A 133 11.60 -0.08 -16.72
N THR A 134 10.66 -0.99 -16.55
CA THR A 134 9.41 -0.65 -15.87
C THR A 134 9.74 -0.50 -14.39
N THR A 135 9.29 0.60 -13.79
CA THR A 135 9.62 0.94 -12.39
C THR A 135 8.40 1.54 -11.70
N ARG A 136 8.21 1.22 -10.42
CA ARG A 136 7.28 1.89 -9.50
C ARG A 136 7.92 2.06 -8.13
N VAL A 137 7.41 3.00 -7.36
CA VAL A 137 7.81 3.22 -5.96
C VAL A 137 6.85 2.44 -5.07
N LEU A 138 7.39 1.56 -4.24
CA LEU A 138 6.66 0.90 -3.17
C LEU A 138 6.99 1.58 -1.83
N CYS A 139 5.95 1.90 -1.08
CA CYS A 139 6.00 2.53 0.23
C CYS A 139 5.34 1.61 1.25
N GLU A 140 6.03 1.35 2.36
CA GLU A 140 5.59 0.47 3.43
C GLU A 140 4.43 1.10 4.20
N GLU A 141 3.21 0.63 3.95
CA GLU A 141 1.97 1.23 4.48
C GLU A 141 1.89 1.28 6.01
N ARG A 142 2.68 0.45 6.72
CA ARG A 142 2.81 0.47 8.19
C ARG A 142 3.51 1.73 8.71
N LEU A 143 4.38 2.35 7.92
CA LEU A 143 5.11 3.57 8.29
C LEU A 143 4.38 4.85 7.89
N TYR A 144 3.67 4.83 6.77
CA TYR A 144 2.98 6.01 6.25
C TYR A 144 1.67 6.22 6.99
N GLN A 145 1.50 7.42 7.54
CA GLN A 145 0.30 7.88 8.24
C GLN A 145 -0.53 8.85 7.39
N MET A 146 -1.74 9.16 7.84
CA MET A 146 -2.69 10.05 7.15
C MET A 146 -2.07 11.36 6.67
N HIS A 147 -1.27 12.01 7.53
CA HIS A 147 -0.68 13.31 7.20
C HIS A 147 0.40 13.24 6.12
N HIS A 148 1.07 12.10 5.94
CA HIS A 148 2.10 11.93 4.90
C HIS A 148 1.46 11.86 3.51
N VAL A 149 0.29 11.23 3.38
CA VAL A 149 -0.37 11.07 2.07
C VAL A 149 -1.31 12.21 1.73
N PHE A 150 -2.03 12.75 2.73
CA PHE A 150 -3.03 13.80 2.48
C PHE A 150 -2.42 15.21 2.47
N SER A 151 -1.15 15.38 2.83
CA SER A 151 -0.40 16.61 2.52
C SER A 151 -0.10 16.75 1.02
N GLU A 152 0.15 15.62 0.35
CA GLU A 152 0.52 15.58 -1.08
C GLU A 152 -0.70 15.62 -2.00
N SER A 153 -1.78 14.94 -1.59
CA SER A 153 -3.01 14.86 -2.39
C SER A 153 -4.24 14.87 -1.51
N THR A 154 -5.28 15.60 -1.91
CA THR A 154 -6.59 15.50 -1.24
C THR A 154 -7.34 14.22 -1.60
N LYS A 155 -6.78 13.41 -2.53
CA LYS A 155 -7.37 12.17 -3.02
C LYS A 155 -6.36 11.03 -3.03
N LEU A 156 -6.76 9.91 -2.46
CA LEU A 156 -6.04 8.64 -2.52
C LEU A 156 -6.95 7.60 -3.19
N LEU A 157 -6.40 6.77 -4.06
CA LEU A 157 -7.10 5.61 -4.61
C LEU A 157 -6.73 4.41 -3.74
N TYR A 158 -7.71 3.63 -3.33
CA TYR A 158 -7.54 2.35 -2.67
C TYR A 158 -8.10 1.26 -3.57
N GLU A 159 -7.28 0.28 -3.90
CA GLU A 159 -7.65 -0.90 -4.67
C GLU A 159 -7.62 -2.12 -3.75
N PHE A 160 -8.66 -2.96 -3.83
CA PHE A 160 -8.80 -4.14 -3.01
C PHE A 160 -9.35 -5.31 -3.80
N ASP A 161 -8.65 -6.43 -3.74
CA ASP A 161 -9.06 -7.69 -4.29
C ASP A 161 -9.26 -8.71 -3.17
N HIS A 162 -10.41 -9.39 -3.21
CA HIS A 162 -10.71 -10.43 -2.24
C HIS A 162 -9.92 -11.72 -2.45
N GLY A 163 -9.25 -11.89 -3.60
CA GLY A 163 -8.57 -13.13 -3.98
C GLY A 163 -9.52 -14.23 -4.45
N LEU A 164 -10.73 -13.86 -4.85
CA LEU A 164 -11.76 -14.77 -5.34
C LEU A 164 -12.08 -14.46 -6.79
N ASP A 165 -11.77 -15.39 -7.71
CA ASP A 165 -11.89 -15.23 -9.17
C ASP A 165 -13.26 -14.72 -9.67
N VAL A 166 -14.32 -14.91 -8.88
CA VAL A 166 -15.69 -14.52 -9.22
C VAL A 166 -16.04 -13.07 -8.85
N PHE A 167 -15.20 -12.39 -8.07
CA PHE A 167 -15.43 -11.02 -7.64
C PHE A 167 -14.44 -10.06 -8.28
N PRO A 168 -14.90 -8.90 -8.80
CA PRO A 168 -14.00 -7.92 -9.37
C PRO A 168 -13.19 -7.24 -8.27
N THR A 169 -11.99 -6.80 -8.62
CA THR A 169 -11.22 -5.86 -7.81
C THR A 169 -12.02 -4.58 -7.59
N LEU A 170 -12.08 -4.14 -6.35
CA LEU A 170 -12.85 -2.98 -5.91
C LEU A 170 -11.95 -1.75 -5.85
N ARG A 171 -12.45 -0.61 -6.35
CA ARG A 171 -11.73 0.66 -6.38
C ARG A 171 -12.49 1.73 -5.60
N VAL A 172 -11.86 2.21 -4.54
CA VAL A 172 -12.41 3.24 -3.65
C VAL A 172 -11.60 4.51 -3.80
N VAL A 173 -12.30 5.61 -4.07
CA VAL A 173 -11.71 6.94 -4.01
C VAL A 173 -11.85 7.45 -2.57
N LEU A 174 -10.72 7.72 -1.93
CA LEU A 174 -10.64 8.32 -0.61
C LEU A 174 -10.42 9.81 -0.77
N GLN A 175 -11.40 10.60 -0.36
CA GLN A 175 -11.37 12.06 -0.39
C GLN A 175 -11.13 12.58 1.02
N TYR A 176 -10.07 13.37 1.19
CA TYR A 176 -9.90 14.23 2.36
C TYR A 176 -10.92 15.37 2.30
N GLU A 177 -11.73 15.50 3.35
CA GLU A 177 -12.73 16.57 3.47
C GLU A 177 -12.22 17.69 4.36
N GLN A 178 -11.77 17.36 5.57
CA GLN A 178 -11.28 18.34 6.54
C GLN A 178 -10.44 17.70 7.65
N THR A 179 -9.74 18.55 8.39
CA THR A 179 -9.00 18.20 9.60
C THR A 179 -9.72 18.76 10.82
N ILE A 180 -9.86 17.95 11.87
CA ILE A 180 -10.42 18.34 13.17
C ILE A 180 -9.26 18.34 14.17
N SER A 181 -9.01 19.50 14.80
CA SER A 181 -8.11 19.60 15.95
C SER A 181 -8.95 19.68 17.21
N PRO A 182 -8.84 18.72 18.13
CA PRO A 182 -9.62 18.74 19.37
C PRO A 182 -9.26 19.98 20.17
N THR A 183 -10.24 20.80 20.54
CA THR A 183 -10.05 21.73 21.66
C THR A 183 -10.22 20.94 22.95
N ILE A 184 -9.43 21.26 23.98
CA ILE A 184 -9.35 20.49 25.26
C ILE A 184 -10.75 20.35 25.94
N GLU A 185 -11.71 21.19 25.57
CA GLU A 185 -13.05 21.25 26.17
C GLU A 185 -14.13 20.46 25.39
N GLU A 186 -13.88 20.03 24.14
CA GLU A 186 -14.90 19.45 23.25
C GLU A 186 -14.95 17.92 23.24
N TYR A 187 -14.10 17.25 24.02
CA TYR A 187 -14.01 15.79 24.02
C TYR A 187 -14.63 15.16 25.28
N PRO A 188 -15.81 14.53 25.16
CA PRO A 188 -16.31 13.63 26.18
C PRO A 188 -15.26 12.57 26.52
N ALA A 189 -15.10 12.25 27.81
CA ALA A 189 -14.18 11.23 28.30
C ALA A 189 -14.41 9.82 27.68
N ASP A 190 -15.54 9.60 27.00
CA ASP A 190 -15.90 8.35 26.32
C ASP A 190 -15.47 8.30 24.84
N CYS A 191 -14.86 9.36 24.29
CA CYS A 191 -14.35 9.42 22.91
C CYS A 191 -13.05 8.64 22.69
N HIS A 192 -12.84 7.54 23.39
CA HIS A 192 -11.67 6.68 23.24
C HIS A 192 -11.79 5.66 22.09
N LEU A 193 -12.96 5.59 21.44
CA LEU A 193 -13.25 4.63 20.38
C LEU A 193 -13.16 5.32 19.02
N PHE A 194 -11.94 5.38 18.50
CA PHE A 194 -11.68 5.76 17.11
C PHE A 194 -11.36 4.53 16.27
N PRO A 195 -11.74 4.52 14.97
CA PRO A 195 -12.39 5.60 14.20
C PRO A 195 -13.89 5.78 14.47
N ILE A 196 -14.46 6.91 14.04
CA ILE A 196 -15.89 7.24 14.19
C ILE A 196 -16.58 7.37 12.83
N VAL A 197 -17.66 6.64 12.60
CA VAL A 197 -18.49 6.74 11.40
C VAL A 197 -19.39 7.97 11.50
N LEU A 198 -19.30 8.86 10.51
CA LEU A 198 -20.14 10.06 10.45
C LEU A 198 -21.44 9.78 9.71
N ASN A 199 -21.35 9.20 8.52
CA ASN A 199 -22.49 8.93 7.66
C ASN A 199 -22.13 7.94 6.53
N GLY A 200 -23.13 7.50 5.77
CA GLY A 200 -22.93 6.68 4.59
C GLY A 200 -24.22 6.43 3.83
N GLU A 201 -24.08 6.06 2.56
CA GLU A 201 -25.20 5.77 1.66
C GLU A 201 -24.85 4.66 0.67
N GLY A 202 -25.87 3.98 0.15
CA GLY A 202 -25.73 2.92 -0.83
C GLY A 202 -25.70 1.52 -0.21
N VAL A 203 -26.21 0.56 -0.97
CA VAL A 203 -26.31 -0.85 -0.61
C VAL A 203 -25.14 -1.58 -1.24
N LEU A 204 -24.35 -2.25 -0.42
CA LEU A 204 -23.24 -3.06 -0.90
C LEU A 204 -23.68 -4.51 -1.03
N THR A 205 -23.26 -5.17 -2.10
CA THR A 205 -23.36 -6.62 -2.23
C THR A 205 -21.97 -7.16 -1.94
N THR A 206 -21.78 -7.83 -0.80
CA THR A 206 -20.50 -8.45 -0.45
C THR A 206 -20.49 -9.93 -0.87
N PRO A 207 -19.30 -10.52 -1.08
CA PRO A 207 -19.16 -11.94 -1.44
C PRO A 207 -19.81 -12.92 -0.46
N PHE A 208 -19.91 -12.53 0.82
CA PHE A 208 -20.15 -13.45 1.93
C PHE A 208 -21.43 -13.16 2.73
N GLU A 209 -22.09 -12.02 2.50
CA GLU A 209 -23.25 -11.61 3.29
C GLU A 209 -24.43 -11.19 2.40
N LYS A 210 -25.63 -11.21 2.97
CA LYS A 210 -26.83 -10.70 2.29
C LYS A 210 -26.65 -9.20 2.02
N GLN A 211 -27.33 -8.69 0.99
CA GLN A 211 -27.43 -7.24 0.78
C GLN A 211 -27.96 -6.58 2.06
N GLU A 212 -27.09 -5.84 2.74
CA GLU A 212 -27.44 -5.07 3.92
C GLU A 212 -27.53 -3.59 3.55
N THR A 213 -28.64 -2.96 3.96
CA THR A 213 -28.73 -1.51 3.95
C THR A 213 -27.76 -0.95 4.98
N PHE A 214 -27.06 0.13 4.66
CA PHE A 214 -26.15 0.78 5.59
C PHE A 214 -26.86 1.15 6.90
N GLN A 215 -26.28 0.71 8.02
CA GLN A 215 -26.76 0.98 9.37
C GLN A 215 -25.60 1.55 10.20
N LEU A 216 -25.61 2.86 10.42
CA LEU A 216 -24.51 3.58 11.09
C LEU A 216 -24.13 2.93 12.44
N SER A 217 -25.11 2.60 13.28
CA SER A 217 -24.86 1.99 14.58
C SER A 217 -24.26 0.59 14.50
N ALA A 218 -24.60 -0.18 13.47
CA ALA A 218 -24.04 -1.51 13.25
C ALA A 218 -22.58 -1.42 12.82
N VAL A 219 -22.26 -0.51 11.88
CA VAL A 219 -20.89 -0.28 11.39
C VAL A 219 -20.00 0.32 12.50
N GLN A 220 -20.49 1.29 13.26
CA GLN A 220 -19.73 1.83 14.39
C GLN A 220 -19.42 0.76 15.44
N ARG A 221 -20.37 -0.13 15.73
CA ARG A 221 -20.15 -1.24 16.66
C ARG A 221 -19.10 -2.22 16.15
N LEU A 222 -19.10 -2.52 14.84
CA LEU A 222 -18.07 -3.36 14.22
C LEU A 222 -16.68 -2.72 14.39
N LEU A 223 -16.53 -1.44 14.02
CA LEU A 223 -15.27 -0.71 14.16
C LEU A 223 -14.78 -0.68 15.62
N ASN A 224 -15.68 -0.41 16.57
CA ASN A 224 -15.33 -0.44 17.99
C ASN A 224 -14.77 -1.81 18.38
N ASN A 225 -15.41 -2.90 17.96
CA ASN A 225 -14.94 -4.25 18.29
C ASN A 225 -13.59 -4.56 17.64
N THR A 226 -13.39 -4.20 16.37
CA THR A 226 -12.16 -4.50 15.62
C THR A 226 -10.96 -3.71 16.15
N HIS A 227 -11.15 -2.43 16.50
CA HIS A 227 -10.06 -1.52 16.85
C HIS A 227 -9.78 -1.46 18.37
N LEU A 228 -10.49 -2.24 19.18
CA LEU A 228 -10.21 -2.37 20.61
C LEU A 228 -8.94 -3.21 20.84
N GLU A 229 -8.07 -2.72 21.74
CA GLU A 229 -6.92 -3.52 22.19
C GLU A 229 -7.39 -4.82 22.84
N HIS A 230 -6.92 -5.95 22.31
CA HIS A 230 -7.14 -7.25 22.93
C HIS A 230 -6.15 -7.45 24.08
N ARG A 231 -6.69 -7.66 25.29
CA ARG A 231 -5.91 -7.94 26.51
C ARG A 231 -6.20 -9.36 26.99
N GLU A 232 -5.31 -10.29 26.69
CA GLU A 232 -5.34 -11.65 27.24
C GLU A 232 -4.27 -11.80 28.32
N GLY A 233 -4.67 -11.70 29.59
CA GLY A 233 -3.75 -11.82 30.72
C GLY A 233 -2.66 -10.74 30.72
N CYS A 234 -1.39 -11.15 30.68
CA CYS A 234 -0.23 -10.25 30.65
C CYS A 234 0.29 -9.93 29.24
N ILE A 235 -0.30 -10.53 28.19
CA ILE A 235 0.17 -10.36 26.81
C ILE A 235 -0.58 -9.18 26.20
N LYS A 236 0.15 -8.14 25.79
CA LYS A 236 -0.39 -7.01 25.04
C LYS A 236 -0.17 -7.25 23.55
N LYS A 237 -1.20 -7.72 22.85
CA LYS A 237 -1.23 -7.75 21.38
C LYS A 237 -2.01 -6.54 20.88
N CYS A 238 -1.52 -5.86 19.85
CA CYS A 238 -2.34 -4.86 19.17
C CYS A 238 -3.46 -5.55 18.39
N TYR A 239 -4.51 -4.81 18.04
CA TYR A 239 -5.66 -5.38 17.34
C TYR A 239 -5.30 -5.97 15.97
N LEU A 240 -4.31 -5.41 15.25
CA LEU A 240 -3.81 -5.98 14.00
C LEU A 240 -3.12 -7.35 14.18
N CYS A 241 -2.40 -7.55 15.28
CA CYS A 241 -1.81 -8.87 15.59
C CYS A 241 -2.89 -9.93 15.78
N HIS A 242 -4.03 -9.56 16.36
CA HIS A 242 -5.15 -10.46 16.55
C HIS A 242 -5.88 -10.72 15.24
N ARG A 243 -6.13 -9.67 14.45
CA ARG A 243 -6.81 -9.78 13.15
C ARG A 243 -6.06 -10.72 12.19
N PHE A 244 -4.74 -10.58 12.11
CA PHE A 244 -3.89 -11.34 11.18
C PHE A 244 -3.11 -12.48 11.84
N GLU A 245 -3.60 -13.02 12.98
CA GLU A 245 -2.88 -14.04 13.74
C GLU A 245 -2.58 -15.30 12.91
N TYR A 246 -3.52 -15.70 12.05
CA TYR A 246 -3.44 -16.91 11.25
C TYR A 246 -2.79 -16.72 9.87
N ASP A 247 -2.71 -15.46 9.40
CA ASP A 247 -2.21 -15.11 8.07
C ASP A 247 -0.79 -14.47 8.13
N CYS A 248 -0.15 -14.46 9.30
CA CYS A 248 1.15 -13.83 9.49
C CYS A 248 2.30 -14.66 8.86
N PRO A 249 3.04 -14.14 7.86
CA PRO A 249 4.11 -14.88 7.18
C PRO A 249 5.31 -15.20 8.08
N LYS A 250 5.58 -14.36 9.10
CA LYS A 250 6.62 -14.61 10.12
C LYS A 250 6.22 -15.67 11.15
N SER A 251 5.01 -16.23 11.07
CA SER A 251 4.51 -17.25 11.98
C SER A 251 4.67 -18.63 11.35
N SER A 252 5.80 -19.30 11.65
CA SER A 252 5.87 -20.77 11.51
C SER A 252 5.05 -21.50 12.60
N SER A 253 4.60 -20.73 13.59
CA SER A 253 3.62 -21.08 14.61
C SER A 253 2.79 -19.82 14.87
N GLN A 254 1.45 -19.95 14.87
CA GLN A 254 0.45 -18.96 15.31
C GLN A 254 1.09 -17.88 16.16
N CYS A 255 1.19 -16.66 15.63
CA CYS A 255 1.84 -15.51 16.24
C CYS A 255 1.79 -15.58 17.77
N ALA A 256 2.89 -16.04 18.38
CA ALA A 256 2.90 -16.81 19.62
C ALA A 256 1.72 -16.50 20.55
N GLN A 257 0.75 -17.41 20.61
CA GLN A 257 -0.44 -17.29 21.48
C GLN A 257 -0.07 -17.01 22.95
N TYR A 258 1.18 -17.26 23.34
CA TYR A 258 1.61 -17.24 24.74
C TYR A 258 2.91 -16.46 25.04
N THR A 259 3.51 -15.73 24.09
CA THR A 259 4.75 -14.97 24.36
C THR A 259 4.71 -13.53 23.85
N ALA A 260 5.13 -12.58 24.68
CA ALA A 260 5.26 -11.17 24.32
C ALA A 260 6.44 -10.87 23.36
N GLU A 261 7.25 -11.88 23.03
CA GLU A 261 8.54 -11.72 22.33
C GLU A 261 8.44 -11.80 20.80
N ALA A 262 7.37 -12.37 20.24
CA ALA A 262 7.17 -12.46 18.80
C ALA A 262 5.97 -11.61 18.35
N CYS A 263 6.25 -10.43 17.78
CA CYS A 263 5.25 -9.50 17.26
C CYS A 263 4.98 -9.83 15.78
N CYS A 264 3.70 -9.79 15.41
CA CYS A 264 3.20 -10.11 14.06
C CYS A 264 3.86 -9.23 13.00
N ALA A 265 3.99 -9.71 11.76
CA ALA A 265 4.42 -8.84 10.66
C ALA A 265 3.51 -7.60 10.52
N TYR A 266 2.22 -7.74 10.81
CA TYR A 266 1.21 -6.67 10.77
C TYR A 266 1.10 -5.86 12.08
N CYS A 267 1.99 -6.09 13.04
CA CYS A 267 1.96 -5.45 14.34
C CYS A 267 2.28 -3.94 14.23
N ILE A 268 1.40 -3.07 14.74
CA ILE A 268 1.66 -1.60 14.78
C ILE A 268 2.86 -1.24 15.67
N TYR A 269 3.30 -2.16 16.52
CA TYR A 269 4.46 -2.01 17.39
C TYR A 269 5.65 -2.86 16.93
N ASN A 270 5.72 -3.18 15.62
CA ASN A 270 6.81 -3.96 15.06
C ASN A 270 8.17 -3.34 15.43
N PRO A 271 9.03 -4.03 16.21
CA PRO A 271 10.34 -3.50 16.61
C PRO A 271 11.23 -3.13 15.43
N GLU A 272 11.09 -3.82 14.30
CA GLU A 272 11.85 -3.53 13.08
C GLU A 272 11.48 -2.16 12.48
N LEU A 273 10.25 -1.70 12.70
CA LEU A 273 9.72 -0.44 12.17
C LEU A 273 9.71 0.69 13.21
N GLN A 274 9.94 0.38 14.48
CA GLN A 274 9.77 1.33 15.60
C GLN A 274 10.71 2.55 15.52
N HIS A 275 11.82 2.42 14.80
CA HIS A 275 12.82 3.47 14.62
C HIS A 275 12.88 4.02 13.19
N GLU A 276 11.96 3.58 12.32
CA GLU A 276 11.86 4.08 10.96
C GLU A 276 10.82 5.20 10.88
N GLU A 277 11.19 6.31 10.27
CA GLU A 277 10.27 7.37 9.87
C GLU A 277 10.33 7.50 8.34
N PRO A 278 9.19 7.60 7.66
CA PRO A 278 9.17 7.92 6.24
C PRO A 278 9.98 9.18 5.94
N TYR A 279 10.66 9.18 4.80
CA TYR A 279 11.24 10.41 4.28
C TYR A 279 10.14 11.43 3.97
N ASP A 280 10.43 12.71 4.20
CA ASP A 280 9.60 13.79 3.68
C ASP A 280 9.58 13.79 2.14
N GLU A 281 8.69 14.59 1.54
CA GLU A 281 8.50 14.66 0.09
C GLU A 281 9.80 14.96 -0.68
N ILE A 282 10.63 15.86 -0.13
CA ILE A 282 11.86 16.32 -0.78
C ILE A 282 12.89 15.20 -0.77
N ILE A 283 13.11 14.58 0.39
CA ILE A 283 14.08 13.49 0.55
C ILE A 283 13.61 12.25 -0.23
N SER A 284 12.31 11.94 -0.20
CA SER A 284 11.71 10.86 -0.99
C SER A 284 11.95 11.05 -2.49
N SER A 285 11.76 12.27 -2.99
CA SER A 285 12.00 12.60 -4.40
C SER A 285 13.47 12.45 -4.79
N LEU A 286 14.39 12.90 -3.93
CA LEU A 286 15.84 12.74 -4.15
C LEU A 286 16.27 11.28 -4.10
N ALA A 287 15.75 10.50 -3.15
CA ALA A 287 16.01 9.07 -3.02
C ALA A 287 15.55 8.30 -4.26
N TRP A 288 14.35 8.62 -4.78
CA TRP A 288 13.84 8.10 -6.04
C TRP A 288 14.78 8.41 -7.21
N GLU A 289 15.13 9.69 -7.42
CA GLU A 289 15.99 10.09 -8.53
C GLU A 289 17.36 9.41 -8.47
N TYR A 290 17.96 9.32 -7.28
CA TYR A 290 19.23 8.65 -7.07
C TYR A 290 19.13 7.15 -7.36
N GLY A 291 18.10 6.47 -6.83
CA GLY A 291 17.86 5.06 -7.05
C GLY A 291 17.64 4.73 -8.53
N LEU A 292 16.83 5.52 -9.22
CA LEU A 292 16.56 5.38 -10.65
C LEU A 292 17.82 5.62 -11.50
N ASN A 293 18.62 6.63 -11.18
CA ASN A 293 19.88 6.88 -11.88
C ASN A 293 20.89 5.75 -11.68
N SER A 294 20.92 5.15 -10.49
CA SER A 294 21.73 3.97 -10.21
C SER A 294 21.29 2.78 -11.07
N LEU A 295 19.99 2.49 -11.13
CA LEU A 295 19.39 1.44 -11.98
C LEU A 295 19.75 1.62 -13.47
N ARG A 296 19.56 2.83 -13.99
CA ARG A 296 19.89 3.17 -15.39
C ARG A 296 21.37 3.04 -15.70
N SER A 297 22.22 3.51 -14.78
CA SER A 297 23.67 3.41 -14.93
C SER A 297 24.13 1.96 -15.00
N GLU A 298 23.52 1.09 -14.20
CA GLU A 298 23.83 -0.33 -14.18
C GLU A 298 23.37 -1.06 -15.45
N ARG A 299 22.14 -0.82 -15.89
CA ARG A 299 21.67 -1.32 -17.20
C ARG A 299 22.59 -0.87 -18.33
N ALA A 300 23.05 0.38 -18.32
CA ALA A 300 24.00 0.88 -19.31
C ALA A 300 25.37 0.19 -19.23
N ARG A 301 25.86 -0.17 -18.03
CA ARG A 301 27.08 -0.98 -17.86
C ARG A 301 26.91 -2.36 -18.49
N PHE A 302 25.79 -3.02 -18.19
CA PHE A 302 25.44 -4.33 -18.72
C PHE A 302 25.35 -4.35 -20.25
N LEU A 303 24.59 -3.42 -20.86
CA LEU A 303 24.46 -3.33 -22.31
C LEU A 303 25.80 -3.09 -23.01
N ARG A 304 26.70 -2.30 -22.40
CA ARG A 304 28.06 -2.10 -22.91
C ARG A 304 28.91 -3.37 -22.82
N ALA A 305 28.82 -4.11 -21.71
CA ALA A 305 29.53 -5.38 -21.55
C ALA A 305 29.07 -6.40 -22.61
N LEU A 306 27.76 -6.53 -22.82
CA LEU A 306 27.18 -7.36 -23.88
C LEU A 306 27.68 -6.97 -25.27
N ALA A 307 27.62 -5.69 -25.62
CA ALA A 307 28.10 -5.19 -26.91
C ALA A 307 29.62 -5.39 -27.10
N GLY A 308 30.39 -5.38 -26.01
CA GLY A 308 31.83 -5.64 -25.99
C GLY A 308 32.22 -7.12 -25.95
N GLY A 309 31.25 -8.05 -25.85
CA GLY A 309 31.52 -9.48 -25.71
C GLY A 309 32.11 -9.88 -24.36
N ASP A 310 31.98 -9.03 -23.33
CA ASP A 310 32.45 -9.33 -21.98
C ASP A 310 31.46 -10.27 -21.28
N THR A 311 31.83 -11.55 -21.22
CA THR A 311 31.07 -12.62 -20.57
C THR A 311 31.32 -12.69 -19.05
N SER A 312 32.21 -11.84 -18.52
CA SER A 312 32.57 -11.82 -17.10
C SER A 312 31.82 -10.76 -16.29
N PHE A 313 30.94 -10.00 -16.92
CA PHE A 313 30.14 -8.98 -16.25
C PHE A 313 29.30 -9.58 -15.13
N LYS A 314 29.53 -9.09 -13.91
CA LYS A 314 28.70 -9.37 -12.74
C LYS A 314 28.02 -8.07 -12.36
N CYS A 315 26.69 -8.09 -12.33
CA CYS A 315 25.93 -7.00 -11.77
C CYS A 315 26.06 -7.02 -10.24
N ASP A 316 25.73 -5.89 -9.62
CA ASP A 316 25.80 -5.75 -8.16
C ASP A 316 24.50 -6.24 -7.49
N TRP A 317 23.58 -6.82 -8.27
CA TRP A 317 22.26 -7.25 -7.81
C TRP A 317 22.29 -8.59 -7.10
N VAL A 318 21.50 -8.61 -6.04
CA VAL A 318 21.17 -9.79 -5.26
C VAL A 318 19.67 -10.05 -5.51
N GLU A 319 19.34 -11.31 -5.78
CA GLU A 319 17.96 -11.78 -5.88
C GLU A 319 17.25 -11.62 -4.53
N ASN A 320 15.91 -11.67 -4.54
CA ASN A 320 15.10 -11.51 -3.32
C ASN A 320 15.43 -12.56 -2.23
N ASP A 321 16.02 -13.71 -2.60
CA ASP A 321 16.46 -14.77 -1.69
C ASP A 321 17.90 -14.58 -1.14
N GLY A 322 18.54 -13.43 -1.42
CA GLY A 322 19.88 -13.11 -0.98
C GLY A 322 21.00 -13.72 -1.84
N ARG A 323 20.68 -14.41 -2.93
CA ARG A 323 21.68 -14.99 -3.85
C ARG A 323 22.12 -14.00 -4.91
N PRO A 324 23.32 -14.17 -5.50
CA PRO A 324 23.74 -13.36 -6.64
C PRO A 324 22.77 -13.50 -7.81
N CYS A 325 22.62 -12.44 -8.60
CA CYS A 325 21.80 -12.42 -9.81
C CYS A 325 21.98 -13.68 -10.68
N VAL A 326 20.88 -14.40 -10.93
CA VAL A 326 20.87 -15.66 -11.68
C VAL A 326 21.42 -15.46 -13.10
N PHE A 327 21.12 -14.32 -13.73
CA PHE A 327 21.65 -14.01 -15.06
C PHE A 327 23.18 -13.85 -15.08
N CYS A 328 23.79 -13.40 -13.99
CA CYS A 328 25.25 -13.30 -13.86
C CYS A 328 25.90 -14.59 -13.39
N PHE A 329 25.13 -15.50 -12.78
CA PHE A 329 25.66 -16.74 -12.19
C PHE A 329 25.55 -17.95 -13.12
N ASP A 330 24.45 -18.08 -13.86
CA ASP A 330 24.18 -19.25 -14.72
C ASP A 330 24.73 -19.12 -16.14
N GLY A 331 25.38 -18.00 -16.48
CA GLY A 331 26.07 -17.79 -17.75
C GLY A 331 25.20 -18.11 -18.97
N TYR A 332 24.39 -17.16 -19.42
CA TYR A 332 23.68 -17.14 -20.72
C TYR A 332 23.52 -18.49 -21.45
N PRO A 333 22.51 -19.33 -21.11
CA PRO A 333 22.29 -20.55 -21.87
C PRO A 333 21.64 -20.31 -23.25
N GLU A 334 20.97 -19.17 -23.50
CA GLU A 334 20.01 -19.04 -24.61
C GLU A 334 20.07 -17.76 -25.46
N LEU A 335 21.23 -17.10 -25.62
CA LEU A 335 21.43 -16.07 -26.66
C LEU A 335 22.51 -16.50 -27.67
N LYS A 336 22.34 -17.69 -28.26
CA LYS A 336 23.08 -18.13 -29.45
C LYS A 336 22.25 -18.00 -30.71
#